data_AF-A0A7S2CUL5-F1
#
_entry.id   AF-A0A7S2CUL5-F1
#
_cell.length_a   1.000
_cell.length_b   1.000
_cell.length_c   1.000
_cell.angle_alpha   90.00
_cell.angle_beta   90.00
_cell.angle_gamma   90.00
#
_symmetry.space_group_name_H-M   'P 1'
#
loop_
_entity.id
_entity.type
_entity.pdbx_description
1 polymer ?
#
loop_
_entity_poly.entity_id
_entity_poly.type
_entity_poly.pdbx_seq_one_letter_code
_entity_poly.pdbx_strand_id
1 'polypeptide(L)'
;GVPDDIPDERSDAPGGPEKRLSKTSLESVQSETFKTISRLPSNRATNRASTSSGRTSSMMMPSFRSQAQGPAGATEVEVEGSRGWCCCRRRVPPWQQTIVVLRHSERLDRVDPNYGNTPEGLAWPKDCPITENGVKLAAEVAEELAALQAGFVAIACSPYRRCLETAAQVAKRLNIPVVLDQEIGEVRDTNMPKERAHRPQEEVTAIARSLGMNLLNPESEDGKGVKIFGREPVWPETLEDAKRRFVIRIETYIKQSEEMKHNMILVTHADAVAAALEMFERGAADIENMEFCGRVIARRKFDAAHMKDKEHGIYGQHWDVGYKGVGAEIFHDKSMEKYYEKMYLESCDETEVAFNARRNLRTKTDMCFEDTLKTLDKNLARTNTGLSKVSERSEGHV
;
A
#
# COMPACT_ATOMS: atom_id res chain seq x y z
N GLY A 1 58.44 -49.69 -13.65
CA GLY A 1 58.02 -51.03 -14.08
C GLY A 1 57.07 -51.57 -13.03
N VAL A 2 55.76 -51.57 -13.31
CA VAL A 2 54.93 -52.75 -13.67
C VAL A 2 55.25 -54.04 -12.87
N PRO A 3 54.28 -54.87 -12.44
CA PRO A 3 52.92 -54.62 -11.88
C PRO A 3 52.45 -55.73 -10.88
N ASP A 4 51.12 -55.87 -10.71
CA ASP A 4 50.33 -57.05 -10.25
C ASP A 4 50.14 -57.21 -8.72
N ASP A 5 48.95 -57.51 -8.14
CA ASP A 5 47.71 -58.05 -8.69
C ASP A 5 46.57 -58.12 -7.61
N ILE A 6 45.29 -58.17 -8.05
CA ILE A 6 44.11 -58.89 -7.47
C ILE A 6 43.33 -58.28 -6.26
N PRO A 7 41.96 -58.39 -6.18
CA PRO A 7 40.92 -58.47 -7.22
C PRO A 7 39.65 -57.62 -6.96
N ASP A 8 38.82 -57.63 -8.00
CA ASP A 8 37.42 -57.20 -8.13
C ASP A 8 36.45 -58.17 -7.41
N GLU A 9 35.56 -57.67 -6.54
CA GLU A 9 34.38 -58.41 -6.06
C GLU A 9 33.10 -57.62 -6.39
N ARG A 10 32.40 -58.15 -7.40
CA ARG A 10 30.99 -57.89 -7.67
C ARG A 10 30.16 -58.56 -6.58
N SER A 11 29.19 -57.83 -6.03
CA SER A 11 28.01 -58.44 -5.42
C SER A 11 26.75 -57.74 -5.93
N ASP A 12 25.87 -58.58 -6.45
CA ASP A 12 24.56 -58.28 -7.00
C ASP A 12 23.51 -57.98 -5.93
N ALA A 13 22.44 -57.32 -6.41
CA ALA A 13 21.05 -57.30 -5.92
C ALA A 13 20.58 -56.08 -5.10
N PRO A 14 19.26 -55.78 -5.10
CA PRO A 14 18.31 -55.79 -6.21
C PRO A 14 17.54 -54.46 -6.36
N GLY A 15 16.95 -54.25 -7.53
CA GLY A 15 16.15 -53.07 -7.87
C GLY A 15 14.96 -52.86 -6.94
N GLY A 16 14.87 -51.64 -6.39
CA GLY A 16 13.68 -51.07 -5.79
C GLY A 16 12.98 -50.11 -6.77
N PRO A 17 11.65 -49.96 -6.70
CA PRO A 17 10.89 -49.29 -7.75
C PRO A 17 11.15 -47.77 -7.72
N GLU A 18 11.54 -47.22 -8.87
CA GLU A 18 11.48 -45.79 -9.16
C GLU A 18 10.03 -45.30 -9.00
N LYS A 19 9.73 -44.74 -7.83
CA LYS A 19 8.54 -43.89 -7.67
C LYS A 19 8.83 -42.56 -8.34
N ARG A 20 8.50 -42.51 -9.63
CA ARG A 20 8.28 -41.30 -10.41
C ARG A 20 7.17 -40.49 -9.74
N LEU A 21 7.54 -39.61 -8.81
CA LEU A 21 6.62 -38.63 -8.23
C LEU A 21 6.19 -37.67 -9.33
N SER A 22 4.92 -37.77 -9.70
CA SER A 22 4.25 -36.91 -10.66
C SER A 22 4.26 -35.46 -10.18
N LYS A 23 4.34 -34.52 -11.13
CA LYS A 23 4.37 -33.05 -10.97
C LYS A 23 3.10 -32.42 -10.34
N THR A 24 2.36 -33.13 -9.50
CA THR A 24 1.03 -32.74 -9.00
C THR A 24 0.96 -32.51 -7.49
N SER A 25 2.09 -32.41 -6.78
CA SER A 25 2.12 -32.21 -5.31
C SER A 25 2.74 -30.89 -4.84
N LEU A 26 2.96 -29.92 -5.73
CA LEU A 26 3.52 -28.60 -5.38
C LEU A 26 2.46 -27.48 -5.32
N GLU A 27 1.23 -27.73 -5.79
CA GLU A 27 0.12 -26.78 -5.71
C GLU A 27 -0.67 -26.88 -4.37
N SER A 28 -0.44 -27.91 -3.56
CA SER A 28 -1.28 -28.15 -2.38
C SER A 28 -0.98 -27.22 -1.19
N VAL A 29 0.23 -26.66 -1.08
CA VAL A 29 0.64 -25.84 0.07
C VAL A 29 0.25 -24.36 -0.09
N GLN A 30 -0.02 -23.89 -1.32
CA GLN A 30 -0.62 -22.57 -1.54
C GLN A 30 -2.10 -22.54 -1.11
N SER A 31 -2.80 -23.68 -1.16
CA SER A 31 -4.22 -23.74 -0.82
C SER A 31 -4.50 -23.90 0.68
N GLU A 32 -3.58 -24.46 1.48
CA GLU A 32 -3.88 -24.72 2.91
C GLU A 32 -3.85 -23.45 3.78
N THR A 33 -3.12 -22.40 3.38
CA THR A 33 -3.16 -21.11 4.09
C THR A 33 -4.38 -20.26 3.71
N PHE A 34 -4.96 -20.47 2.52
CA PHE A 34 -6.16 -19.75 2.04
C PHE A 34 -7.48 -20.50 2.31
N LYS A 35 -7.49 -21.83 2.46
CA LYS A 35 -8.71 -22.64 2.66
C LYS A 35 -9.40 -22.54 4.02
N THR A 36 -8.93 -21.70 4.95
CA THR A 36 -9.58 -21.50 6.26
C THR A 36 -10.55 -20.31 6.30
N ILE A 37 -10.78 -19.63 5.18
CA ILE A 37 -11.69 -18.48 5.13
C ILE A 37 -12.90 -18.82 4.25
N SER A 38 -13.98 -19.30 4.89
CA SER A 38 -15.39 -19.09 4.49
C SER A 38 -16.33 -20.02 5.27
N ARG A 39 -16.36 -19.94 6.61
CA ARG A 39 -17.55 -20.38 7.37
C ARG A 39 -17.83 -19.37 8.48
N LEU A 40 -18.76 -18.46 8.19
CA LEU A 40 -19.41 -17.61 9.19
C LEU A 40 -19.98 -18.49 10.31
N PRO A 41 -19.77 -18.18 11.60
CA PRO A 41 -20.46 -18.86 12.68
C PRO A 41 -21.92 -18.41 12.74
N SER A 42 -22.82 -19.40 12.80
CA SER A 42 -24.24 -19.19 13.05
C SER A 42 -24.47 -18.60 14.44
N ASN A 43 -25.21 -17.50 14.51
CA ASN A 43 -25.75 -16.94 15.74
C ASN A 43 -26.58 -17.98 16.51
N ARG A 44 -26.25 -18.21 17.78
CA ARG A 44 -27.19 -18.75 18.76
C ARG A 44 -27.30 -17.77 19.94
N ALA A 45 -28.38 -17.01 19.90
CA ALA A 45 -28.83 -16.15 20.98
C ALA A 45 -29.23 -16.97 22.21
N THR A 46 -28.79 -16.54 23.38
CA THR A 46 -29.45 -16.84 24.65
C THR A 46 -29.92 -15.54 25.27
N ASN A 47 -31.25 -15.38 25.26
CA ASN A 47 -31.99 -14.40 26.04
C ASN A 47 -31.64 -14.49 27.53
N ARG A 48 -31.40 -13.35 28.16
CA ARG A 48 -31.87 -13.13 29.53
C ARG A 48 -32.27 -11.68 29.73
N ALA A 49 -33.57 -11.49 29.92
CA ALA A 49 -34.20 -10.27 30.35
C ALA A 49 -33.82 -9.94 31.80
N SER A 50 -33.62 -8.67 32.09
CA SER A 50 -33.91 -8.11 33.41
C SER A 50 -34.28 -6.63 33.27
N THR A 51 -35.53 -6.38 33.61
CA THR A 51 -36.22 -5.11 33.75
C THR A 51 -35.58 -4.20 34.80
N SER A 52 -35.51 -2.89 34.53
CA SER A 52 -35.84 -1.89 35.55
C SER A 52 -36.19 -0.54 34.94
N SER A 53 -37.42 -0.13 35.25
CA SER A 53 -38.05 1.18 35.19
C SER A 53 -37.17 2.41 35.38
N GLY A 54 -37.42 3.46 34.59
CA GLY A 54 -37.01 4.83 34.87
C GLY A 54 -37.85 5.82 34.07
N ARG A 55 -38.61 6.64 34.79
CA ARG A 55 -39.66 7.59 34.35
C ARG A 55 -39.07 8.93 33.87
N THR A 56 -39.89 9.69 33.11
CA THR A 56 -39.95 11.17 32.97
C THR A 56 -38.77 11.86 32.25
N SER A 57 -38.91 12.92 31.46
CA SER A 57 -40.00 13.88 31.24
C SER A 57 -39.87 14.55 29.87
N SER A 58 -41.02 14.97 29.34
CA SER A 58 -41.18 15.93 28.25
C SER A 58 -40.54 17.28 28.58
N MET A 59 -39.83 17.88 27.61
CA MET A 59 -39.72 19.34 27.50
C MET A 59 -39.53 19.76 26.03
N MET A 60 -40.57 20.41 25.50
CA MET A 60 -40.56 21.23 24.30
C MET A 60 -39.76 22.51 24.54
N MET A 61 -39.01 22.99 23.54
CA MET A 61 -38.60 24.40 23.41
C MET A 61 -38.63 24.83 21.93
N PRO A 62 -38.86 26.12 21.63
CA PRO A 62 -39.54 26.57 20.42
C PRO A 62 -38.62 27.21 19.37
N SER A 63 -39.15 27.21 18.15
CA SER A 63 -38.71 27.94 16.96
C SER A 63 -38.70 29.46 17.18
N PHE A 64 -37.58 30.11 16.86
CA PHE A 64 -37.50 31.57 16.70
C PHE A 64 -37.22 31.93 15.25
N ARG A 65 -38.24 32.52 14.62
CA ARG A 65 -38.23 33.14 13.30
C ARG A 65 -38.10 34.65 13.51
N SER A 66 -37.03 35.26 13.01
CA SER A 66 -36.84 36.71 13.03
C SER A 66 -37.02 37.25 11.61
N GLN A 67 -38.09 38.01 11.42
CA GLN A 67 -38.28 38.96 10.32
C GLN A 67 -37.71 40.31 10.77
N ALA A 68 -37.01 41.00 9.87
CA ALA A 68 -36.79 42.44 9.97
C ALA A 68 -36.97 43.05 8.57
N GLN A 69 -37.84 44.04 8.49
CA GLN A 69 -38.17 44.85 7.31
C GLN A 69 -37.52 46.24 7.42
N GLY A 70 -37.02 46.71 6.27
CA GLY A 70 -37.01 48.12 5.82
C GLY A 70 -35.75 48.96 6.11
N PRO A 71 -35.54 50.10 5.41
CA PRO A 71 -36.29 50.66 4.27
C PRO A 71 -35.43 51.07 3.05
N ALA A 72 -36.13 51.58 2.03
CA ALA A 72 -35.67 51.97 0.70
C ALA A 72 -35.01 53.36 0.60
N GLY A 73 -34.23 53.57 -0.47
CA GLY A 73 -34.03 54.86 -1.12
C GLY A 73 -32.59 55.21 -1.48
N ALA A 74 -32.24 55.12 -2.78
CA ALA A 74 -31.45 56.14 -3.51
C ALA A 74 -31.07 55.66 -4.93
N THR A 75 -31.72 56.28 -5.91
CA THR A 75 -31.19 56.80 -7.19
C THR A 75 -30.32 55.90 -8.08
N GLU A 76 -30.91 55.55 -9.22
CA GLU A 76 -30.23 55.15 -10.46
C GLU A 76 -29.27 56.25 -10.93
N VAL A 77 -28.03 55.87 -11.19
CA VAL A 77 -27.11 56.59 -12.06
C VAL A 77 -26.53 55.56 -13.02
N GLU A 78 -26.98 55.60 -14.26
CA GLU A 78 -26.37 54.90 -15.38
C GLU A 78 -24.95 55.45 -15.59
N VAL A 79 -23.96 54.56 -15.47
CA VAL A 79 -22.62 54.79 -16.04
C VAL A 79 -22.30 53.59 -16.90
N GLU A 80 -22.47 53.79 -18.21
CA GLU A 80 -21.92 52.96 -19.26
C GLU A 80 -20.40 52.84 -19.13
N GLY A 81 -19.89 51.61 -19.26
CA GLY A 81 -18.57 51.36 -19.83
C GLY A 81 -17.43 51.11 -18.85
N SER A 82 -17.35 49.89 -18.28
CA SER A 82 -16.04 49.31 -17.97
C SER A 82 -16.05 47.78 -18.06
N ARG A 83 -15.62 47.29 -19.23
CA ARG A 83 -14.90 46.04 -19.52
C ARG A 83 -15.30 44.84 -18.65
N GLY A 84 -16.08 43.95 -19.26
CA GLY A 84 -16.43 42.64 -18.71
C GLY A 84 -15.21 41.90 -18.17
N TRP A 85 -15.14 41.83 -16.84
CA TRP A 85 -14.37 40.84 -16.12
C TRP A 85 -15.01 39.48 -16.45
N CYS A 86 -14.47 38.75 -17.44
CA CYS A 86 -14.85 37.36 -17.62
C CYS A 86 -14.49 36.62 -16.34
N CYS A 87 -15.52 36.26 -15.58
CA CYS A 87 -15.47 35.34 -14.44
C CYS A 87 -15.18 33.91 -14.91
N CYS A 88 -14.29 33.73 -15.89
CA CYS A 88 -13.75 32.44 -16.21
C CYS A 88 -12.79 32.05 -15.08
N ARG A 89 -13.36 31.61 -13.95
CA ARG A 89 -12.67 30.79 -12.94
C ARG A 89 -11.96 29.71 -13.76
N ARG A 90 -10.64 29.82 -13.91
CA ARG A 90 -9.82 28.79 -14.54
C ARG A 90 -10.15 27.49 -13.80
N ARG A 91 -10.98 26.64 -14.42
CA ARG A 91 -11.25 25.30 -13.92
C ARG A 91 -9.90 24.61 -13.97
N VAL A 92 -9.30 24.37 -12.81
CA VAL A 92 -8.10 23.56 -12.71
C VAL A 92 -8.48 22.20 -13.30
N PRO A 93 -7.74 21.69 -14.31
CA PRO A 93 -8.06 20.40 -14.88
C PRO A 93 -8.05 19.34 -13.78
N PRO A 94 -9.01 18.39 -13.79
CA PRO A 94 -9.07 17.36 -12.77
C PRO A 94 -7.78 16.53 -12.81
N TRP A 95 -7.10 16.43 -11.68
CA TRP A 95 -5.94 15.58 -11.52
C TRP A 95 -6.41 14.15 -11.23
N GLN A 96 -5.79 13.13 -11.83
CA GLN A 96 -6.11 11.75 -11.52
C GLN A 96 -5.12 11.23 -10.47
N GLN A 97 -5.63 10.95 -9.28
CA GLN A 97 -4.85 10.27 -8.26
C GLN A 97 -4.75 8.79 -8.63
N THR A 98 -3.55 8.25 -8.56
CA THR A 98 -3.21 6.85 -8.83
C THR A 98 -2.32 6.33 -7.72
N ILE A 99 -2.74 5.26 -7.07
CA ILE A 99 -2.01 4.56 -6.03
C ILE A 99 -1.78 3.13 -6.50
N VAL A 100 -0.54 2.67 -6.39
CA VAL A 100 -0.18 1.29 -6.72
C VAL A 100 0.28 0.60 -5.44
N VAL A 101 -0.28 -0.56 -5.15
CA VAL A 101 0.20 -1.46 -4.09
C VAL A 101 0.72 -2.72 -4.76
N LEU A 102 2.04 -2.94 -4.67
CA LEU A 102 2.80 -3.95 -5.40
C LEU A 102 3.44 -4.93 -4.42
N ARG A 103 3.18 -6.22 -4.59
CA ARG A 103 3.90 -7.28 -3.90
C ARG A 103 5.34 -7.37 -4.40
N HIS A 104 6.27 -7.72 -3.53
CA HIS A 104 7.63 -8.10 -3.92
C HIS A 104 7.66 -9.24 -4.96
N SER A 105 8.81 -9.39 -5.61
CA SER A 105 9.06 -10.40 -6.63
C SER A 105 9.39 -11.79 -6.06
N GLU A 106 9.68 -12.74 -6.95
CA GLU A 106 9.94 -14.14 -6.64
C GLU A 106 11.07 -14.32 -5.64
N ARG A 107 10.76 -15.01 -4.55
CA ARG A 107 11.67 -15.22 -3.43
C ARG A 107 12.63 -16.39 -3.65
N LEU A 108 13.90 -16.20 -3.29
CA LEU A 108 14.91 -17.26 -3.41
C LEU A 108 14.59 -18.48 -2.53
N ASP A 109 14.08 -18.27 -1.31
CA ASP A 109 13.74 -19.36 -0.39
C ASP A 109 12.59 -20.27 -0.86
N ARG A 110 11.84 -19.84 -1.86
CA ARG A 110 10.78 -20.63 -2.51
C ARG A 110 11.27 -21.46 -3.68
N VAL A 111 12.41 -21.10 -4.25
CA VAL A 111 12.97 -21.72 -5.46
C VAL A 111 14.17 -22.59 -5.13
N ASP A 112 15.03 -22.17 -4.20
CA ASP A 112 16.18 -22.93 -3.74
C ASP A 112 15.88 -23.59 -2.37
N PRO A 113 15.66 -24.91 -2.31
CA PRO A 113 15.43 -25.63 -1.06
C PRO A 113 16.61 -25.54 -0.09
N ASN A 114 17.82 -25.25 -0.58
CA ASN A 114 19.02 -25.16 0.24
C ASN A 114 19.24 -23.77 0.84
N TYR A 115 18.47 -22.75 0.43
CA TYR A 115 18.63 -21.39 0.93
C TYR A 115 18.62 -21.32 2.47
N GLY A 116 17.69 -22.06 3.10
CA GLY A 116 17.57 -22.11 4.56
C GLY A 116 18.80 -22.68 5.29
N ASN A 117 19.68 -23.41 4.59
CA ASN A 117 20.92 -23.97 5.14
C ASN A 117 22.14 -23.08 4.86
N THR A 118 21.99 -22.01 4.09
CA THR A 118 23.06 -21.04 3.86
C THR A 118 23.28 -20.18 5.11
N PRO A 119 24.47 -19.60 5.31
CA PRO A 119 24.71 -18.66 6.41
C PRO A 119 23.70 -17.49 6.43
N GLU A 120 23.33 -17.00 5.25
CA GLU A 120 22.34 -15.93 5.12
C GLU A 120 20.92 -16.40 5.46
N GLY A 121 20.49 -17.56 4.97
CA GLY A 121 19.16 -18.11 5.29
C GLY A 121 18.99 -18.47 6.75
N LEU A 122 20.07 -18.90 7.42
CA LEU A 122 20.08 -19.13 8.87
C LEU A 122 19.97 -17.81 9.67
N ALA A 123 20.66 -16.77 9.23
CA ALA A 123 20.60 -15.45 9.88
C ALA A 123 19.26 -14.73 9.62
N TRP A 124 18.72 -14.88 8.40
CA TRP A 124 17.55 -14.15 7.90
C TRP A 124 16.53 -15.09 7.24
N PRO A 125 15.90 -16.00 8.01
CA PRO A 125 15.06 -17.08 7.46
C PRO A 125 13.79 -16.60 6.77
N LYS A 126 13.32 -15.40 7.10
CA LYS A 126 12.10 -14.79 6.55
C LYS A 126 12.37 -13.53 5.75
N ASP A 127 13.64 -13.22 5.48
CA ASP A 127 14.07 -12.02 4.77
C ASP A 127 15.07 -12.39 3.66
N CYS A 128 14.65 -13.27 2.75
CA CYS A 128 15.48 -13.70 1.63
C CYS A 128 15.57 -12.66 0.50
N PRO A 129 16.59 -12.75 -0.38
CA PRO A 129 16.58 -12.05 -1.66
C PRO A 129 15.52 -12.56 -2.63
N ILE A 130 15.34 -11.83 -3.73
CA ILE A 130 14.65 -12.30 -4.93
C ILE A 130 15.58 -13.13 -5.83
N THR A 131 15.00 -14.00 -6.64
CA THR A 131 15.74 -14.78 -7.66
C THR A 131 16.14 -13.92 -8.85
N GLU A 132 17.01 -14.44 -9.73
CA GLU A 132 17.30 -13.80 -11.02
C GLU A 132 16.05 -13.63 -11.89
N ASN A 133 15.15 -14.61 -11.86
CA ASN A 133 13.85 -14.52 -12.52
C ASN A 133 12.97 -13.44 -11.86
N GLY A 134 13.02 -13.33 -10.54
CA GLY A 134 12.37 -12.25 -9.80
C GLY A 134 12.87 -10.86 -10.19
N VAL A 135 14.16 -10.70 -10.47
CA VAL A 135 14.72 -9.43 -11.00
C VAL A 135 14.10 -9.09 -12.36
N LYS A 136 14.01 -10.06 -13.28
CA LYS A 136 13.40 -9.87 -14.61
C LYS A 136 11.92 -9.50 -14.50
N LEU A 137 11.17 -10.24 -13.68
CA LEU A 137 9.76 -9.97 -13.43
C LEU A 137 9.53 -8.56 -12.86
N ALA A 138 10.35 -8.14 -11.88
CA ALA A 138 10.25 -6.80 -11.31
C ALA A 138 10.57 -5.70 -12.34
N ALA A 139 11.52 -5.94 -13.25
CA ALA A 139 11.84 -5.03 -14.34
C ALA A 139 10.71 -4.93 -15.37
N GLU A 140 10.05 -6.03 -15.73
CA GLU A 140 8.87 -6.03 -16.59
C GLU A 140 7.72 -5.22 -15.98
N VAL A 141 7.44 -5.42 -14.68
CA VAL A 141 6.45 -4.62 -13.97
C VAL A 141 6.83 -3.14 -13.93
N ALA A 142 8.12 -2.81 -13.82
CA ALA A 142 8.58 -1.43 -13.88
C ALA A 142 8.27 -0.77 -15.24
N GLU A 143 8.39 -1.49 -16.36
CA GLU A 143 7.97 -1.02 -17.69
C GLU A 143 6.45 -0.81 -17.75
N GLU A 144 5.67 -1.75 -17.22
CA GLU A 144 4.21 -1.62 -17.18
C GLU A 144 3.76 -0.40 -16.36
N LEU A 145 4.41 -0.14 -15.22
CA LEU A 145 4.12 1.04 -14.39
C LEU A 145 4.55 2.34 -15.06
N ALA A 146 5.66 2.34 -15.81
CA ALA A 146 6.08 3.49 -16.61
C ALA A 146 5.08 3.81 -17.72
N ALA A 147 4.53 2.78 -18.37
CA ALA A 147 3.53 2.93 -19.42
C ALA A 147 2.22 3.56 -18.93
N LEU A 148 1.91 3.50 -17.63
CA LEU A 148 0.75 4.19 -17.06
C LEU A 148 0.85 5.72 -17.18
N GLN A 149 2.07 6.28 -17.31
CA GLN A 149 2.33 7.71 -17.37
C GLN A 149 1.65 8.51 -16.25
N ALA A 150 1.46 7.88 -15.08
CA ALA A 150 0.70 8.46 -13.98
C ALA A 150 1.48 9.55 -13.21
N GLY A 151 2.73 9.84 -13.56
CA GLY A 151 3.54 10.86 -12.85
C GLY A 151 3.81 10.47 -11.40
N PHE A 152 4.25 9.23 -11.16
CA PHE A 152 4.69 8.79 -9.84
C PHE A 152 5.92 9.59 -9.39
N VAL A 153 5.98 9.96 -8.11
CA VAL A 153 7.08 10.79 -7.58
C VAL A 153 7.95 10.10 -6.54
N ALA A 154 7.46 9.01 -5.95
CA ALA A 154 8.19 8.26 -4.94
C ALA A 154 7.62 6.85 -4.78
N ILE A 155 8.46 5.95 -4.28
CA ILE A 155 8.10 4.60 -3.86
C ILE A 155 8.18 4.52 -2.35
N ALA A 156 7.12 4.10 -1.67
CA ALA A 156 7.19 3.62 -0.31
C ALA A 156 7.52 2.13 -0.33
N CYS A 157 8.51 1.69 0.43
CA CYS A 157 9.02 0.33 0.38
C CYS A 157 9.13 -0.26 1.79
N SER A 158 8.64 -1.49 1.91
CA SER A 158 8.93 -2.34 3.06
C SER A 158 10.44 -2.57 3.21
N PRO A 159 11.00 -2.62 4.44
CA PRO A 159 12.45 -2.75 4.65
C PRO A 159 13.01 -4.15 4.38
N TYR A 160 12.17 -5.13 4.05
CA TYR A 160 12.61 -6.48 3.71
C TYR A 160 13.42 -6.48 2.40
N ARG A 161 14.50 -7.26 2.34
CA ARG A 161 15.43 -7.35 1.21
C ARG A 161 14.71 -7.62 -0.11
N ARG A 162 13.77 -8.58 -0.13
CA ARG A 162 12.96 -8.87 -1.32
C ARG A 162 12.15 -7.68 -1.83
N CYS A 163 11.67 -6.82 -0.93
CA CYS A 163 10.95 -5.60 -1.28
C CYS A 163 11.92 -4.53 -1.81
N LEU A 164 13.09 -4.37 -1.17
CA LEU A 164 14.14 -3.45 -1.64
C LEU A 164 14.58 -3.79 -3.06
N GLU A 165 14.89 -5.05 -3.35
CA GLU A 165 15.35 -5.50 -4.66
C GLU A 165 14.27 -5.32 -5.74
N THR A 166 13.00 -5.53 -5.38
CA THR A 166 11.85 -5.24 -6.27
C THR A 166 11.70 -3.74 -6.52
N ALA A 167 11.70 -2.94 -5.44
CA ALA A 167 11.55 -1.49 -5.51
C ALA A 167 12.72 -0.84 -6.27
N ALA A 168 13.94 -1.39 -6.19
CA ALA A 168 15.09 -0.90 -6.92
C ALA A 168 14.89 -0.97 -8.44
N GLN A 169 14.29 -2.05 -8.97
CA GLN A 169 13.99 -2.14 -10.41
C GLN A 169 12.99 -1.06 -10.83
N VAL A 170 11.93 -0.86 -10.03
CA VAL A 170 10.91 0.16 -10.30
C VAL A 170 11.48 1.58 -10.17
N ALA A 171 12.23 1.86 -9.12
CA ALA A 171 12.88 3.14 -8.86
C ALA A 171 13.84 3.52 -9.98
N LYS A 172 14.68 2.57 -10.42
CA LYS A 172 15.62 2.76 -11.52
C LYS A 172 14.90 3.11 -12.82
N ARG A 173 13.81 2.40 -13.14
CA ARG A 173 13.07 2.61 -14.39
C ARG A 173 12.29 3.92 -14.43
N LEU A 174 11.70 4.31 -13.30
CA LEU A 174 10.92 5.53 -13.18
C LEU A 174 11.78 6.75 -12.80
N ASN A 175 13.04 6.52 -12.41
CA ASN A 175 13.96 7.53 -11.89
C ASN A 175 13.35 8.33 -10.72
N ILE A 176 12.80 7.61 -9.75
CA ILE A 176 12.15 8.19 -8.57
C ILE A 176 12.79 7.68 -7.27
N PRO A 177 12.80 8.50 -6.22
CA PRO A 177 13.37 8.12 -4.94
C PRO A 177 12.47 7.15 -4.15
N VAL A 178 13.04 6.56 -3.10
CA VAL A 178 12.38 5.56 -2.25
C VAL A 178 12.35 6.00 -0.79
N VAL A 179 11.24 5.70 -0.12
CA VAL A 179 11.02 5.87 1.31
C VAL A 179 10.88 4.49 1.94
N LEU A 180 11.69 4.19 2.96
CA LEU A 180 11.61 2.98 3.75
C LEU A 180 10.61 3.15 4.89
N ASP A 181 9.69 2.20 4.99
CA ASP A 181 8.59 2.21 5.95
C ASP A 181 8.27 0.79 6.45
N GLN A 182 8.42 0.59 7.75
CA GLN A 182 8.21 -0.72 8.37
C GLN A 182 6.74 -1.03 8.68
N GLU A 183 5.82 -0.06 8.60
CA GLU A 183 4.38 -0.33 8.77
C GLU A 183 3.74 -1.00 7.56
N ILE A 184 4.43 -1.01 6.42
CA ILE A 184 4.12 -1.87 5.25
C ILE A 184 5.03 -3.11 5.24
N GLY A 185 5.55 -3.50 6.41
CA GLY A 185 6.27 -4.74 6.70
C GLY A 185 5.38 -5.99 6.71
N GLU A 186 6.00 -7.15 6.48
CA GLU A 186 5.34 -8.47 6.52
C GLU A 186 4.55 -8.68 7.83
N VAL A 187 3.52 -9.54 7.77
CA VAL A 187 2.76 -9.97 8.95
C VAL A 187 3.71 -10.63 9.95
N ARG A 188 3.66 -10.21 11.22
CA ARG A 188 4.54 -10.74 12.28
C ARG A 188 3.87 -11.84 13.11
N ASP A 189 3.41 -12.89 12.44
CA ASP A 189 2.75 -14.02 13.09
C ASP A 189 3.71 -14.90 13.92
N THR A 190 3.18 -15.98 14.50
CA THR A 190 3.97 -16.95 15.27
C THR A 190 4.96 -17.75 14.44
N ASN A 191 4.88 -17.73 13.10
CA ASN A 191 5.83 -18.37 12.20
C ASN A 191 7.04 -17.46 11.90
N MET A 192 6.98 -16.19 12.29
CA MET A 192 8.08 -15.24 12.19
C MET A 192 8.97 -15.24 13.44
N PRO A 193 10.29 -14.98 13.31
CA PRO A 193 11.15 -14.77 14.45
C PRO A 193 10.64 -13.64 15.36
N LYS A 194 10.67 -13.89 16.67
CA LYS A 194 10.18 -12.96 17.68
C LYS A 194 11.07 -11.74 17.79
N GLU A 195 12.38 -11.94 17.75
CA GLU A 195 13.37 -10.93 18.07
C GLU A 195 13.42 -9.83 17.00
N ARG A 196 13.44 -10.19 15.71
CA ARG A 196 13.50 -9.25 14.59
C ARG A 196 12.83 -9.81 13.35
N ALA A 197 12.07 -8.95 12.67
CA ALA A 197 11.31 -9.33 11.49
C ALA A 197 12.18 -9.32 10.20
N HIS A 198 13.04 -8.31 10.08
CA HIS A 198 13.94 -8.07 8.93
C HIS A 198 15.33 -7.62 9.40
N ARG A 199 16.25 -7.44 8.44
CA ARG A 199 17.60 -6.94 8.70
C ARG A 199 17.63 -5.61 9.48
N PRO A 200 18.68 -5.35 10.28
CA PRO A 200 18.84 -4.08 10.98
C PRO A 200 18.99 -2.93 9.99
N GLN A 201 18.71 -1.72 10.47
CA GLN A 201 18.70 -0.51 9.66
C GLN A 201 20.01 -0.27 8.89
N GLU A 202 21.17 -0.56 9.50
CA GLU A 202 22.49 -0.41 8.88
C GLU A 202 22.62 -1.30 7.63
N GLU A 203 22.25 -2.58 7.75
CA GLU A 203 22.27 -3.54 6.64
C GLU A 203 21.24 -3.21 5.56
N VAL A 204 20.02 -2.85 5.96
CA VAL A 204 18.96 -2.40 5.02
C VAL A 204 19.45 -1.20 4.20
N THR A 205 20.09 -0.24 4.86
CA THR A 205 20.64 0.96 4.20
C THR A 205 21.78 0.58 3.25
N ALA A 206 22.68 -0.31 3.67
CA ALA A 206 23.78 -0.78 2.83
C ALA A 206 23.28 -1.50 1.57
N ILE A 207 22.27 -2.37 1.71
CA ILE A 207 21.62 -3.05 0.58
C ILE A 207 20.96 -2.04 -0.35
N ALA A 208 20.16 -1.10 0.17
CA ALA A 208 19.50 -0.11 -0.66
C ALA A 208 20.50 0.77 -1.44
N ARG A 209 21.61 1.17 -0.79
CA ARG A 209 22.69 1.92 -1.44
C ARG A 209 23.42 1.08 -2.50
N SER A 210 23.68 -0.20 -2.25
CA SER A 210 24.33 -1.08 -3.24
C SER A 210 23.43 -1.34 -4.47
N LEU A 211 22.12 -1.27 -4.29
CA LEU A 211 21.13 -1.30 -5.37
C LEU A 211 21.00 0.03 -6.14
N GLY A 212 21.71 1.08 -5.72
CA GLY A 212 21.66 2.40 -6.35
C GLY A 212 20.39 3.20 -6.04
N MET A 213 19.69 2.89 -4.94
CA MET A 213 18.46 3.58 -4.56
C MET A 213 18.76 4.97 -3.98
N ASN A 214 18.01 5.98 -4.41
CA ASN A 214 17.98 7.29 -3.77
C ASN A 214 16.97 7.27 -2.62
N LEU A 215 17.45 7.19 -1.38
CA LEU A 215 16.60 7.14 -0.20
C LEU A 215 16.23 8.55 0.29
N LEU A 216 14.94 8.79 0.54
CA LEU A 216 14.48 10.04 1.14
C LEU A 216 14.54 10.04 2.67
N ASN A 217 14.66 8.86 3.29
CA ASN A 217 14.77 8.76 4.74
C ASN A 217 15.99 9.54 5.24
N PRO A 218 15.85 10.36 6.31
CA PRO A 218 16.97 11.08 6.88
C PRO A 218 17.98 10.10 7.49
N GLU A 219 19.25 10.51 7.58
CA GLU A 219 20.26 9.74 8.29
C GLU A 219 19.88 9.50 9.75
N SER A 220 20.29 8.36 10.29
CA SER A 220 20.10 8.04 11.69
C SER A 220 21.06 8.80 12.61
N GLU A 221 20.68 8.91 13.89
CA GLU A 221 21.46 9.65 14.89
C GLU A 221 22.88 9.08 15.10
N ASP A 222 23.06 7.77 14.86
CA ASP A 222 24.35 7.10 14.91
C ASP A 222 25.17 7.21 13.60
N GLY A 223 24.60 7.80 12.54
CA GLY A 223 25.22 7.94 11.22
C GLY A 223 25.42 6.63 10.45
N LYS A 224 24.94 5.50 10.96
CA LYS A 224 25.21 4.17 10.36
C LYS A 224 24.18 3.72 9.33
N GLY A 225 23.04 4.41 9.24
CA GLY A 225 21.99 4.09 8.29
C GLY A 225 21.03 5.25 8.07
N VAL A 226 19.82 4.93 7.58
CA VAL A 226 18.71 5.88 7.47
C VAL A 226 17.57 5.53 8.41
N LYS A 227 16.92 6.51 8.99
CA LYS A 227 15.78 6.32 9.89
C LYS A 227 14.58 5.72 9.15
N ILE A 228 14.28 4.46 9.42
CA ILE A 228 13.10 3.78 8.87
C ILE A 228 11.84 4.39 9.50
N PHE A 229 10.84 4.71 8.68
CA PHE A 229 9.59 5.30 9.15
C PHE A 229 8.59 4.24 9.62
N GLY A 230 7.55 4.70 10.32
CA GLY A 230 6.51 3.84 10.87
C GLY A 230 6.92 3.14 12.16
N ARG A 231 6.00 2.36 12.73
CA ARG A 231 6.21 1.51 13.90
C ARG A 231 6.40 0.07 13.46
N GLU A 232 7.33 -0.62 14.11
CA GLU A 232 7.50 -2.06 13.89
C GLU A 232 6.22 -2.78 14.36
N PRO A 233 5.70 -3.75 13.59
CA PRO A 233 4.54 -4.54 14.02
C PRO A 233 4.86 -5.31 15.31
N VAL A 234 3.85 -5.47 16.17
CA VAL A 234 3.98 -6.16 17.46
C VAL A 234 3.88 -7.67 17.23
N TRP A 235 4.84 -8.44 17.74
CA TRP A 235 4.80 -9.90 17.69
C TRP A 235 4.11 -10.49 18.93
N PRO A 236 3.25 -11.52 18.78
CA PRO A 236 2.72 -12.00 17.52
C PRO A 236 1.58 -11.09 17.02
N GLU A 237 1.50 -10.92 15.71
CA GLU A 237 0.46 -10.18 15.02
C GLU A 237 -0.53 -11.14 14.39
N THR A 238 -1.84 -10.87 14.53
CA THR A 238 -2.87 -11.62 13.81
C THR A 238 -2.98 -11.10 12.37
N LEU A 239 -3.50 -11.93 11.45
CA LEU A 239 -3.72 -11.49 10.07
C LEU A 239 -4.70 -10.30 10.00
N GLU A 240 -5.72 -10.29 10.86
CA GLU A 240 -6.70 -9.20 10.94
C GLU A 240 -6.06 -7.88 11.41
N ASP A 241 -5.23 -7.93 12.46
CA ASP A 241 -4.48 -6.76 12.94
C ASP A 241 -3.51 -6.23 11.86
N ALA A 242 -2.85 -7.13 11.14
CA ALA A 242 -1.94 -6.76 10.05
C ALA A 242 -2.70 -6.11 8.89
N LYS A 243 -3.83 -6.67 8.46
CA LYS A 243 -4.71 -6.08 7.44
C LYS A 243 -5.13 -4.66 7.85
N ARG A 244 -5.57 -4.49 9.09
CA ARG A 244 -5.96 -3.17 9.62
C ARG A 244 -4.79 -2.18 9.61
N ARG A 245 -3.59 -2.61 10.03
CA ARG A 245 -2.36 -1.79 9.96
C ARG A 245 -2.05 -1.39 8.53
N PHE A 246 -2.13 -2.31 7.57
CA PHE A 246 -1.87 -2.03 6.15
C PHE A 246 -2.83 -0.99 5.61
N VAL A 247 -4.14 -1.16 5.80
CA VAL A 247 -5.17 -0.24 5.30
C VAL A 247 -4.95 1.16 5.88
N ILE A 248 -4.74 1.28 7.20
CA ILE A 248 -4.47 2.58 7.84
C ILE A 248 -3.21 3.24 7.29
N ARG A 249 -2.15 2.45 7.03
CA ARG A 249 -0.90 3.01 6.51
C ARG A 249 -1.02 3.39 5.03
N ILE A 250 -1.70 2.58 4.22
CA ILE A 250 -1.99 2.89 2.81
C ILE A 250 -2.81 4.18 2.73
N GLU A 251 -3.83 4.34 3.57
CA GLU A 251 -4.62 5.57 3.67
C GLU A 251 -3.75 6.81 3.97
N THR A 252 -2.73 6.66 4.82
CA THR A 252 -1.76 7.74 5.06
C THR A 252 -1.09 8.18 3.76
N TYR A 253 -0.65 7.23 2.93
CA TYR A 253 -0.07 7.53 1.63
C TYR A 253 -1.09 8.10 0.64
N ILE A 254 -2.35 7.65 0.66
CA ILE A 254 -3.40 8.24 -0.17
C ILE A 254 -3.62 9.71 0.21
N LYS A 255 -3.69 10.02 1.51
CA LYS A 255 -3.88 11.40 2.00
C LYS A 255 -2.65 12.27 1.68
N GLN A 256 -1.42 11.76 1.81
CA GLN A 256 -0.21 12.49 1.42
C GLN A 256 -0.14 12.73 -0.10
N SER A 257 -0.48 11.72 -0.90
CA SER A 257 -0.60 11.83 -2.36
C SER A 257 -1.62 12.89 -2.76
N GLU A 258 -2.74 12.96 -2.04
CA GLU A 258 -3.80 13.95 -2.24
C GLU A 258 -3.33 15.38 -1.89
N GLU A 259 -2.67 15.55 -0.74
CA GLU A 259 -2.13 16.83 -0.27
C GLU A 259 -1.06 17.39 -1.24
N MET A 260 -0.16 16.55 -1.72
CA MET A 260 0.90 16.92 -2.66
C MET A 260 0.45 16.96 -4.12
N LYS A 261 -0.73 16.41 -4.45
CA LYS A 261 -1.19 16.15 -5.83
C LYS A 261 -0.17 15.36 -6.67
N HIS A 262 0.40 14.35 -6.04
CA HIS A 262 1.42 13.49 -6.63
C HIS A 262 1.10 12.01 -6.42
N ASN A 263 1.40 11.17 -7.41
CA ASN A 263 1.08 9.74 -7.38
C ASN A 263 2.23 8.94 -6.74
N MET A 264 1.88 7.84 -6.07
CA MET A 264 2.84 7.04 -5.29
C MET A 264 2.66 5.54 -5.53
N ILE A 265 3.76 4.80 -5.39
CA ILE A 265 3.81 3.34 -5.45
C ILE A 265 4.21 2.81 -4.07
N LEU A 266 3.57 1.75 -3.61
CA LEU A 266 3.88 1.05 -2.37
C LEU A 266 4.37 -0.36 -2.72
N VAL A 267 5.60 -0.72 -2.35
CA VAL A 267 6.18 -2.06 -2.53
C VAL A 267 6.17 -2.79 -1.18
N THR A 268 5.40 -3.87 -1.11
CA THR A 268 5.00 -4.56 0.12
C THR A 268 4.84 -6.07 -0.10
N HIS A 269 4.04 -6.74 0.73
CA HIS A 269 3.83 -8.20 0.78
C HIS A 269 2.41 -8.57 0.32
N ALA A 270 2.14 -9.87 0.23
CA ALA A 270 0.89 -10.37 -0.35
C ALA A 270 -0.35 -9.91 0.45
N ASP A 271 -0.31 -10.02 1.78
CA ASP A 271 -1.44 -9.67 2.64
C ASP A 271 -1.79 -8.18 2.58
N ALA A 272 -0.81 -7.30 2.34
CA ALA A 272 -1.04 -5.88 2.16
C ALA A 272 -1.71 -5.56 0.81
N VAL A 273 -1.31 -6.25 -0.26
CA VAL A 273 -1.99 -6.15 -1.57
C VAL A 273 -3.41 -6.68 -1.47
N ALA A 274 -3.61 -7.78 -0.73
CA ALA A 274 -4.92 -8.37 -0.51
C ALA A 274 -5.84 -7.42 0.28
N ALA A 275 -5.35 -6.88 1.40
CA ALA A 275 -6.08 -5.88 2.18
C ALA A 275 -6.41 -4.62 1.36
N ALA A 276 -5.50 -4.18 0.49
CA ALA A 276 -5.75 -3.07 -0.41
C ALA A 276 -6.87 -3.39 -1.42
N LEU A 277 -6.82 -4.56 -2.06
CA LEU A 277 -7.85 -4.97 -3.03
C LEU A 277 -9.22 -5.08 -2.36
N GLU A 278 -9.28 -5.76 -1.22
CA GLU A 278 -10.51 -5.92 -0.41
C GLU A 278 -11.13 -4.55 -0.10
N MET A 279 -10.33 -3.58 0.35
CA MET A 279 -10.82 -2.23 0.63
C MET A 279 -11.24 -1.47 -0.62
N PHE A 280 -10.46 -1.50 -1.70
CA PHE A 280 -10.79 -0.74 -2.92
C PHE A 280 -12.00 -1.32 -3.67
N GLU A 281 -12.21 -2.64 -3.60
CA GLU A 281 -13.38 -3.35 -4.16
C GLU A 281 -14.55 -3.43 -3.17
N ARG A 282 -14.58 -2.54 -2.16
CA ARG A 282 -15.72 -2.41 -1.24
C ARG A 282 -16.08 -3.69 -0.46
N GLY A 283 -15.08 -4.50 -0.12
CA GLY A 283 -15.26 -5.79 0.54
C GLY A 283 -15.82 -6.90 -0.36
N ALA A 284 -15.96 -6.65 -1.67
CA ALA A 284 -16.51 -7.60 -2.63
C ALA A 284 -15.47 -8.57 -3.23
N ALA A 285 -14.19 -8.43 -2.88
CA ALA A 285 -13.12 -9.26 -3.41
C ALA A 285 -12.81 -10.44 -2.49
N ASP A 286 -12.97 -11.66 -3.02
CA ASP A 286 -12.45 -12.87 -2.41
C ASP A 286 -11.20 -13.33 -3.14
N ILE A 287 -10.11 -13.48 -2.40
CA ILE A 287 -8.76 -13.62 -2.95
C ILE A 287 -8.29 -15.04 -2.71
N GLU A 288 -8.19 -15.81 -3.79
CA GLU A 288 -7.82 -17.23 -3.75
C GLU A 288 -6.30 -17.42 -3.74
N ASN A 289 -5.59 -16.62 -4.54
CA ASN A 289 -4.15 -16.72 -4.71
C ASN A 289 -3.54 -15.39 -5.15
N MET A 290 -2.22 -15.30 -4.99
CA MET A 290 -1.46 -14.15 -5.42
C MET A 290 -0.12 -14.59 -5.98
N GLU A 291 0.22 -14.08 -7.16
CA GLU A 291 1.50 -14.27 -7.82
C GLU A 291 2.54 -13.27 -7.30
N PHE A 292 3.82 -13.54 -7.54
CA PHE A 292 4.87 -12.56 -7.30
C PHE A 292 4.68 -11.35 -8.22
N CYS A 293 5.03 -10.16 -7.72
CA CYS A 293 4.71 -8.89 -8.39
C CYS A 293 3.21 -8.66 -8.69
N GLY A 294 2.33 -9.42 -8.01
CA GLY A 294 0.90 -9.14 -7.96
C GLY A 294 0.65 -7.75 -7.39
N ARG A 295 -0.33 -7.03 -7.95
CA ARG A 295 -0.55 -5.62 -7.63
C ARG A 295 -1.96 -5.15 -7.84
N VAL A 296 -2.31 -4.10 -7.10
CA VAL A 296 -3.52 -3.29 -7.26
C VAL A 296 -3.14 -1.90 -7.73
N ILE A 297 -3.90 -1.36 -8.68
CA ILE A 297 -3.80 -0.01 -9.20
C ILE A 297 -5.15 0.65 -8.98
N ALA A 298 -5.25 1.53 -7.99
CA ALA A 298 -6.46 2.26 -7.66
C ALA A 298 -6.36 3.70 -8.17
N ARG A 299 -7.37 4.14 -8.93
CA ARG A 299 -7.44 5.47 -9.51
C ARG A 299 -8.71 6.20 -9.09
N ARG A 300 -8.63 7.52 -8.91
CA ARG A 300 -9.82 8.37 -8.80
C ARG A 300 -9.57 9.74 -9.40
N LYS A 301 -10.64 10.39 -9.84
CA LYS A 301 -10.57 11.79 -10.27
C LYS A 301 -10.61 12.67 -9.03
N PHE A 302 -9.58 13.49 -8.86
CA PHE A 302 -9.54 14.49 -7.82
C PHE A 302 -10.24 15.77 -8.28
N ASP A 303 -11.30 16.14 -7.59
CA ASP A 303 -11.97 17.42 -7.74
C ASP A 303 -11.94 18.17 -6.40
N ALA A 304 -11.24 19.31 -6.37
CA ALA A 304 -11.10 20.16 -5.19
C ALA A 304 -12.46 20.68 -4.66
N ALA A 305 -13.51 20.69 -5.49
CA ALA A 305 -14.86 21.05 -5.05
C ALA A 305 -15.53 19.97 -4.17
N HIS A 306 -15.15 18.70 -4.34
CA HIS A 306 -15.75 17.55 -3.63
C HIS A 306 -15.03 17.22 -2.30
N MET A 307 -14.11 18.06 -1.83
CA MET A 307 -13.42 17.84 -0.56
C MET A 307 -14.28 18.06 0.68
N LYS A 308 -15.46 18.67 0.53
CA LYS A 308 -16.31 19.07 1.67
C LYS A 308 -17.22 17.96 2.19
N ASP A 309 -17.49 16.92 1.41
CA ASP A 309 -18.42 15.83 1.74
C ASP A 309 -17.71 14.48 1.64
N LYS A 310 -16.67 14.25 2.47
CA LYS A 310 -16.05 12.93 2.61
C LYS A 310 -16.79 12.10 3.66
N GLU A 311 -18.04 11.79 3.38
CA GLU A 311 -18.77 10.77 4.16
C GLU A 311 -18.02 9.44 4.01
N HIS A 312 -17.78 8.73 5.12
CA HIS A 312 -17.10 7.42 5.15
C HIS A 312 -15.62 7.38 4.71
N GLY A 313 -14.87 8.47 4.94
CA GLY A 313 -13.41 8.47 4.78
C GLY A 313 -12.93 8.33 3.33
N ILE A 314 -11.69 7.87 3.15
CA ILE A 314 -11.05 7.81 1.82
C ILE A 314 -11.52 6.64 0.95
N TYR A 315 -11.81 5.52 1.60
CA TYR A 315 -12.22 4.28 0.96
C TYR A 315 -13.71 4.27 0.61
N GLY A 316 -14.55 5.04 1.33
CA GLY A 316 -15.96 5.21 0.97
C GLY A 316 -16.18 5.79 -0.43
N GLN A 317 -15.19 6.53 -0.96
CA GLN A 317 -15.23 7.12 -2.29
C GLN A 317 -15.13 6.08 -3.42
N HIS A 318 -15.58 6.45 -4.61
CA HIS A 318 -15.43 5.59 -5.79
C HIS A 318 -14.00 5.61 -6.34
N TRP A 319 -13.46 4.40 -6.52
CA TRP A 319 -12.17 4.14 -7.15
C TRP A 319 -12.38 3.29 -8.41
N ASP A 320 -11.62 3.59 -9.46
CA ASP A 320 -11.39 2.72 -10.60
C ASP A 320 -10.23 1.78 -10.25
N VAL A 321 -10.51 0.49 -10.12
CA VAL A 321 -9.59 -0.50 -9.56
C VAL A 321 -9.20 -1.47 -10.66
N GLY A 322 -7.90 -1.64 -10.86
CA GLY A 322 -7.36 -2.70 -11.70
C GLY A 322 -6.31 -3.51 -10.93
N TYR A 323 -6.26 -4.81 -11.16
CA TYR A 323 -5.26 -5.69 -10.54
C TYR A 323 -4.66 -6.66 -11.55
N LYS A 324 -3.45 -7.14 -11.27
CA LYS A 324 -2.73 -8.15 -12.07
C LYS A 324 -1.96 -9.08 -11.14
N GLY A 325 -1.86 -10.36 -11.47
CA GLY A 325 -1.19 -11.35 -10.63
C GLY A 325 -1.93 -11.61 -9.30
N VAL A 326 -3.25 -11.41 -9.29
CA VAL A 326 -4.13 -11.70 -8.15
C VAL A 326 -5.29 -12.52 -8.69
N GLY A 327 -5.45 -13.75 -8.19
CA GLY A 327 -6.64 -14.55 -8.44
C GLY A 327 -7.71 -14.13 -7.45
N ALA A 328 -8.70 -13.36 -7.92
CA ALA A 328 -9.79 -12.88 -7.09
C ALA A 328 -11.14 -13.00 -7.82
N GLU A 329 -12.16 -13.47 -7.10
CA GLU A 329 -13.56 -13.42 -7.52
C GLU A 329 -14.20 -12.18 -6.90
N ILE A 330 -14.83 -11.33 -7.74
CA ILE A 330 -15.51 -10.12 -7.27
C ILE A 330 -17.02 -10.37 -7.22
N PHE A 331 -17.56 -10.51 -6.02
CA PHE A 331 -18.96 -10.83 -5.81
C PHE A 331 -19.86 -9.60 -5.95
N HIS A 332 -20.84 -9.68 -6.82
CA HIS A 332 -21.87 -8.66 -6.98
C HIS A 332 -23.25 -9.29 -6.80
N ASP A 333 -23.61 -9.62 -5.55
CA ASP A 333 -24.96 -10.09 -5.26
C ASP A 333 -25.94 -8.90 -5.22
N LYS A 334 -26.67 -8.73 -6.31
CA LYS A 334 -27.70 -7.68 -6.46
C LYS A 334 -28.81 -7.77 -5.41
N SER A 335 -29.04 -8.94 -4.81
CA SER A 335 -30.10 -9.11 -3.81
C SER A 335 -29.73 -8.48 -2.46
N MET A 336 -28.43 -8.47 -2.13
CA MET A 336 -27.90 -8.01 -0.85
C MET A 336 -26.97 -6.80 -0.98
N GLU A 337 -26.86 -6.22 -2.17
CA GLU A 337 -26.00 -5.08 -2.51
C GLU A 337 -26.09 -3.94 -1.47
N LYS A 338 -27.31 -3.52 -1.11
CA LYS A 338 -27.51 -2.45 -0.11
C LYS A 338 -26.99 -2.82 1.29
N TYR A 339 -27.08 -4.08 1.66
CA TYR A 339 -26.62 -4.56 2.97
C TYR A 339 -25.09 -4.59 3.02
N TYR A 340 -24.45 -5.17 2.00
CA TYR A 340 -22.99 -5.20 1.89
C TYR A 340 -22.40 -3.80 1.78
N GLU A 341 -23.02 -2.93 0.99
CA GLU A 341 -22.64 -1.53 0.88
C GLU A 341 -22.70 -0.83 2.25
N LYS A 342 -23.76 -1.06 3.02
CA LYS A 342 -23.87 -0.49 4.36
C LYS A 342 -22.76 -0.99 5.29
N MET A 343 -22.51 -2.30 5.34
CA MET A 343 -21.44 -2.87 6.16
C MET A 343 -20.06 -2.35 5.75
N TYR A 344 -19.83 -2.18 4.45
CA TYR A 344 -18.60 -1.62 3.93
C TYR A 344 -18.38 -0.18 4.38
N LEU A 345 -19.41 0.67 4.30
CA LEU A 345 -19.32 2.07 4.75
C LEU A 345 -19.08 2.17 6.26
N GLU A 346 -19.71 1.29 7.06
CA GLU A 346 -19.42 1.18 8.50
C GLU A 346 -17.94 0.80 8.76
N SER A 347 -17.40 -0.17 8.00
CA SER A 347 -15.97 -0.54 8.07
C SER A 347 -15.03 0.62 7.65
N CYS A 348 -15.44 1.42 6.67
CA CYS A 348 -14.69 2.62 6.27
C CYS A 348 -14.68 3.68 7.38
N ASP A 349 -15.80 3.89 8.08
CA ASP A 349 -15.87 4.80 9.24
C ASP A 349 -14.96 4.32 10.38
N GLU A 350 -14.99 3.02 10.69
CA GLU A 350 -14.10 2.43 11.70
C GLU A 350 -12.62 2.58 11.34
N THR A 351 -12.30 2.44 10.05
CA THR A 351 -10.96 2.65 9.50
C THR A 351 -10.54 4.10 9.64
N GLU A 352 -11.40 5.08 9.31
CA GLU A 352 -11.11 6.51 9.46
C GLU A 352 -10.93 6.89 10.95
N VAL A 353 -11.73 6.31 11.86
CA VAL A 353 -11.53 6.49 13.31
C VAL A 353 -10.17 5.95 13.74
N ALA A 354 -9.79 4.75 13.29
CA ALA A 354 -8.51 4.14 13.62
C ALA A 354 -7.33 4.92 13.03
N PHE A 355 -7.47 5.42 11.79
CA PHE A 355 -6.52 6.32 11.14
C PHE A 355 -6.31 7.59 11.96
N ASN A 356 -7.39 8.24 12.39
CA ASN A 356 -7.30 9.47 13.19
C ASN A 356 -6.70 9.20 14.58
N ALA A 357 -7.04 8.08 15.22
CA ALA A 357 -6.44 7.67 16.47
C ALA A 357 -4.92 7.45 16.32
N ARG A 358 -4.48 6.72 15.28
CA ARG A 358 -3.05 6.58 14.95
C ARG A 358 -2.41 7.93 14.69
N ARG A 359 -3.08 8.79 13.91
CA ARG A 359 -2.58 10.12 13.52
C ARG A 359 -2.42 11.04 14.73
N ASN A 360 -3.19 10.85 15.80
CA ASN A 360 -3.04 11.61 17.05
C ASN A 360 -1.90 11.05 17.91
N LEU A 361 -1.62 9.76 17.82
CA LEU A 361 -0.49 9.10 18.48
C LEU A 361 0.80 9.20 17.63
N ARG A 362 1.12 10.38 17.09
CA ARG A 362 2.29 10.52 16.20
C ARG A 362 3.58 10.15 16.91
N THR A 363 4.39 9.36 16.22
CA THR A 363 5.77 9.11 16.61
C THR A 363 6.68 10.20 16.05
N LYS A 364 7.90 10.33 16.59
CA LYS A 364 8.93 11.19 15.99
C LYS A 364 9.22 10.80 14.53
N THR A 365 9.15 9.51 14.21
CA THR A 365 9.29 8.97 12.84
C THR A 365 8.18 9.45 11.91
N ASP A 366 6.94 9.59 12.39
CA ASP A 366 5.81 10.12 11.59
C ASP A 366 6.00 11.59 11.22
N MET A 367 6.52 12.39 12.15
CA MET A 367 6.83 13.79 11.88
C MET A 367 7.95 13.91 10.83
N CYS A 368 9.03 13.13 10.99
CA CYS A 368 10.10 13.09 10.00
C CYS A 368 9.59 12.64 8.62
N PHE A 369 8.67 11.67 8.57
CA PHE A 369 8.05 11.20 7.34
C PHE A 369 7.30 12.32 6.61
N GLU A 370 6.42 13.05 7.31
CA GLU A 370 5.69 14.17 6.71
C GLU A 370 6.63 15.29 6.22
N ASP A 371 7.64 15.65 7.02
CA ASP A 371 8.60 16.67 6.64
C ASP A 371 9.42 16.27 5.41
N THR A 372 9.75 14.97 5.30
CA THR A 372 10.43 14.40 4.14
C THR A 372 9.58 14.53 2.88
N LEU A 373 8.30 14.15 2.94
CA LEU A 373 7.40 14.28 1.79
C LEU A 373 7.12 15.73 1.40
N LYS A 374 6.94 16.63 2.38
CA LYS A 374 6.82 18.09 2.13
C LYS A 374 8.08 18.66 1.47
N THR A 375 9.25 18.15 1.83
CA THR A 375 10.52 18.57 1.22
C THR A 375 10.60 18.09 -0.23
N LEU A 376 10.19 16.85 -0.49
CA LEU A 376 10.08 16.31 -1.85
C LEU A 376 9.17 17.19 -2.72
N ASP A 377 7.96 17.48 -2.26
CA ASP A 377 6.98 18.32 -2.97
C ASP A 377 7.55 19.71 -3.30
N LYS A 378 8.17 20.37 -2.33
CA LYS A 378 8.86 21.67 -2.55
C LYS A 378 9.97 21.58 -3.59
N ASN A 379 10.74 20.49 -3.60
CA ASN A 379 11.82 20.31 -4.56
C ASN A 379 11.26 20.09 -5.98
N LEU A 380 10.20 19.31 -6.13
CA LEU A 380 9.51 19.10 -7.41
C LEU A 380 8.93 20.41 -7.96
N ALA A 381 8.30 21.23 -7.10
CA ALA A 381 7.78 22.54 -7.48
C ALA A 381 8.88 23.51 -7.97
N ARG A 382 10.08 23.47 -7.35
CA ARG A 382 11.23 24.28 -7.77
C ARG A 382 11.78 23.85 -9.13
N THR A 383 11.90 22.54 -9.37
CA THR A 383 12.37 22.02 -10.65
C THR A 383 11.44 22.43 -11.80
N ASN A 384 10.13 22.34 -11.58
CA ASN A 384 9.13 22.74 -12.57
C ASN A 384 9.12 24.24 -12.88
N THR A 385 9.35 25.09 -11.87
CA THR A 385 9.41 26.56 -12.05
C THR A 385 10.75 27.06 -12.61
N GLY A 386 11.83 26.30 -12.45
CA GLY A 386 13.12 26.57 -13.08
C GLY A 386 13.11 26.29 -14.58
N LEU A 387 12.49 25.20 -15.00
CA LEU A 387 12.35 24.82 -16.41
C LEU A 387 11.54 25.83 -17.23
N SER A 388 10.46 26.39 -16.66
CA SER A 388 9.64 27.40 -17.35
C SER A 388 10.35 28.75 -17.55
N LYS A 389 11.28 29.11 -16.66
CA LYS A 389 12.08 30.35 -16.81
C LYS A 389 13.22 30.24 -17.82
N VAL A 390 13.67 29.03 -18.14
CA VAL A 390 14.71 28.80 -19.16
C VAL A 390 14.11 28.79 -20.56
N SER A 391 12.90 28.24 -20.75
CA SER A 391 12.22 28.28 -22.05
C SER A 391 11.83 29.68 -22.51
N GLU A 392 11.56 30.61 -21.58
CA GLU A 392 11.27 32.02 -21.93
C GLU A 392 12.51 32.83 -22.32
N ARG A 393 13.73 32.35 -22.07
CA ARG A 393 14.98 33.05 -22.45
C ARG A 393 15.56 32.61 -23.80
N SER A 394 15.12 31.49 -24.37
CA SER A 394 15.62 30.98 -25.66
C SER A 394 14.83 31.47 -26.88
N GLU A 395 13.69 32.14 -26.72
CA GLU A 395 12.93 32.74 -27.84
C GLU A 395 13.33 34.20 -28.13
N GLY A 396 14.37 34.72 -27.47
CA GLY A 396 14.77 36.12 -27.54
C GLY A 396 16.04 36.45 -28.33
N HIS A 397 16.71 35.48 -28.96
CA HIS A 397 17.89 35.73 -29.82
C HIS A 397 17.71 35.05 -31.17
N VAL A 398 17.13 35.84 -32.09
CA VAL A 398 17.32 35.75 -33.54
C VAL A 398 18.75 36.16 -33.88
#